data_AF-A0A6C2E3L6-F1
#
_entry.id   AF-A0A6C2E3L6-F1
#
_cell.length_a   1.000
_cell.length_b   1.000
_cell.length_c   1.000
_cell.angle_alpha   90.00
_cell.angle_beta   90.00
_cell.angle_gamma   90.00
#
_symmetry.space_group_name_H-M   'P 1'
#
loop_
_entity.id
_entity.type
_entity.pdbx_description
1 polymer ?
#
loop_
_entity_poly.entity_id
_entity_poly.type
_entity_poly.pdbx_seq_one_letter_code
_entity_poly.pdbx_strand_id
1 'polypeptide(L)'
;MSNLLEKKLEGRSSKKDPKRIIPLIAIGAIPLGVGICFIQVPIPSSCACGNIALDITGSYVRSQQAYYYEYQRFGKSSESLNIPPIPQQTNLYLFSTEVTSDRAYIYATPRKIPTDLFRLGLTKAEISSLVGAVAYDEKRKATNSVLCISEGSTFDKSPKPVFNGEKFTCPSGFVGR
;
A
#
# COMPACT_ATOMS: atom_id res chain seq x y z
N MET A 1 -31.66 -36.03 88.98
CA MET A 1 -32.55 -34.86 88.89
C MET A 1 -32.54 -34.37 87.44
N SER A 2 -33.72 -34.43 86.80
CA SER A 2 -34.22 -33.48 85.77
C SER A 2 -33.54 -33.37 84.38
N ASN A 3 -34.18 -34.03 83.41
CA ASN A 3 -34.58 -33.63 82.04
C ASN A 3 -34.02 -32.35 81.36
N LEU A 4 -33.71 -32.50 80.05
CA LEU A 4 -34.17 -31.73 78.84
C LEU A 4 -33.07 -31.82 77.75
N LEU A 5 -33.13 -32.62 76.68
CA LEU A 5 -33.98 -32.57 75.47
C LEU A 5 -34.20 -31.16 74.88
N GLU A 6 -33.39 -30.74 73.89
CA GLU A 6 -33.77 -30.67 72.46
C GLU A 6 -32.71 -29.98 71.56
N LYS A 7 -32.45 -30.59 70.38
CA LYS A 7 -32.19 -30.04 69.01
C LYS A 7 -31.30 -28.78 68.83
N LYS A 8 -30.42 -28.68 67.80
CA LYS A 8 -30.59 -29.00 66.37
C LYS A 8 -29.26 -28.80 65.60
N LEU A 9 -28.98 -29.68 64.62
CA LEU A 9 -28.29 -29.52 63.31
C LEU A 9 -26.86 -28.93 63.27
N GLU A 10 -25.82 -29.74 62.96
CA GLU A 10 -25.32 -30.07 61.60
C GLU A 10 -24.72 -28.86 60.86
N GLY A 11 -23.51 -28.87 60.29
CA GLY A 11 -22.57 -29.95 60.01
C GLY A 11 -21.21 -29.38 59.57
N ARG A 12 -20.18 -30.14 59.95
CA ARG A 12 -18.73 -30.10 59.65
C ARG A 12 -18.40 -30.10 58.14
N SER A 13 -17.19 -29.89 57.61
CA SER A 13 -15.88 -29.37 58.02
C SER A 13 -14.88 -29.77 56.90
N SER A 14 -14.11 -28.81 56.38
CA SER A 14 -12.68 -28.88 56.00
C SER A 14 -12.12 -29.92 54.98
N LYS A 15 -11.68 -29.39 53.83
CA LYS A 15 -10.29 -29.36 53.28
C LYS A 15 -9.43 -30.65 53.22
N LYS A 16 -8.94 -31.03 52.02
CA LYS A 16 -7.51 -31.32 51.66
C LYS A 16 -7.36 -32.01 50.28
N ASP A 17 -6.51 -31.46 49.40
CA ASP A 17 -5.83 -32.13 48.27
C ASP A 17 -4.67 -33.02 48.78
N PRO A 18 -4.22 -34.10 48.07
CA PRO A 18 -3.19 -33.97 47.01
C PRO A 18 -3.10 -35.07 45.90
N LYS A 19 -2.54 -34.68 44.73
CA LYS A 19 -1.68 -35.42 43.75
C LYS A 19 -2.05 -36.85 43.28
N ARG A 20 -2.31 -37.03 41.96
CA ARG A 20 -1.70 -38.08 41.10
C ARG A 20 -2.02 -37.91 39.60
N ILE A 21 -1.01 -38.11 38.76
CA ILE A 21 -0.98 -38.09 37.29
C ILE A 21 -1.45 -39.45 36.76
N ILE A 22 -2.32 -39.49 35.74
CA ILE A 22 -2.45 -40.61 34.79
C ILE A 22 -2.73 -40.03 33.39
N PRO A 23 -1.86 -40.24 32.39
CA PRO A 23 -2.17 -39.97 30.99
C PRO A 23 -2.81 -41.21 30.36
N LEU A 24 -4.09 -41.13 30.00
CA LEU A 24 -4.70 -42.14 29.11
C LEU A 24 -4.61 -41.64 27.66
N ILE A 25 -3.63 -42.18 26.94
CA ILE A 25 -3.63 -42.23 25.49
C ILE A 25 -4.55 -43.39 25.12
N ALA A 26 -5.73 -43.09 24.57
CA ALA A 26 -6.58 -44.06 23.92
C ALA A 26 -6.71 -43.65 22.45
N ILE A 27 -6.05 -44.43 21.60
CA ILE A 27 -6.09 -44.39 20.15
C ILE A 27 -7.47 -44.89 19.69
N GLY A 28 -8.08 -44.19 18.73
CA GLY A 28 -8.98 -44.83 17.77
C GLY A 28 -10.34 -44.17 17.61
N ALA A 29 -10.42 -43.21 16.68
CA ALA A 29 -11.39 -43.20 15.59
C ALA A 29 -11.18 -41.93 14.76
N ILE A 30 -10.64 -42.09 13.55
CA ILE A 30 -10.74 -41.08 12.49
C ILE A 30 -12.10 -41.30 11.84
N PRO A 31 -12.98 -40.29 11.82
CA PRO A 31 -13.80 -40.06 10.66
C PRO A 31 -13.31 -38.79 9.97
N LEU A 32 -12.92 -39.00 8.72
CA LEU A 32 -12.67 -38.02 7.68
C LEU A 32 -13.87 -37.06 7.59
N GLY A 33 -13.81 -35.98 8.36
CA GLY A 33 -14.72 -34.84 8.28
C GLY A 33 -13.86 -33.61 8.07
N VAL A 34 -13.57 -33.31 6.80
CA VAL A 34 -12.82 -32.14 6.35
C VAL A 34 -13.64 -30.89 6.66
N GLY A 35 -13.65 -30.49 7.92
CA GLY A 35 -14.14 -29.22 8.41
C GLY A 35 -12.97 -28.29 8.64
N ILE A 36 -12.08 -28.15 7.64
CA ILE A 36 -11.18 -27.01 7.59
C ILE A 36 -12.09 -25.81 7.37
N CYS A 37 -12.52 -25.19 8.47
CA CYS A 37 -13.00 -23.83 8.44
C CYS A 37 -11.84 -23.00 7.93
N PHE A 38 -11.79 -22.83 6.61
CA PHE A 38 -11.10 -21.71 5.99
C PHE A 38 -11.81 -20.47 6.51
N ILE A 39 -11.42 -20.02 7.70
CA ILE A 39 -11.53 -18.61 8.03
C ILE A 39 -10.56 -17.96 7.05
N GLN A 40 -11.07 -17.65 5.85
CA GLN A 40 -10.52 -16.59 5.03
C GLN A 40 -10.71 -15.32 5.86
N VAL A 41 -9.83 -15.12 6.84
CA VAL A 41 -9.49 -13.77 7.25
C VAL A 41 -8.95 -13.17 5.96
N PRO A 42 -9.62 -12.16 5.36
CA PRO A 42 -9.00 -11.45 4.27
C PRO A 42 -7.68 -10.99 4.86
N ILE A 43 -6.58 -11.53 4.34
CA ILE A 43 -5.26 -10.94 4.57
C ILE A 43 -5.51 -9.52 4.09
N PRO A 44 -5.55 -8.50 4.98
CA PRO A 44 -5.55 -7.16 4.48
C PRO A 44 -4.30 -7.15 3.61
N SER A 45 -4.46 -6.78 2.35
CA SER A 45 -3.35 -6.46 1.47
C SER A 45 -2.63 -5.20 1.99
N SER A 46 -2.27 -5.20 3.27
CA SER A 46 -1.20 -4.42 3.86
C SER A 46 0.12 -5.04 3.41
N CYS A 47 0.33 -5.08 2.09
CA CYS A 47 1.65 -4.79 1.59
C CYS A 47 2.01 -3.44 2.21
N ALA A 48 3.06 -3.44 3.03
CA ALA A 48 3.58 -2.26 3.69
C ALA A 48 3.51 -1.04 2.75
N CYS A 49 2.70 -0.05 3.15
CA CYS A 49 2.31 1.10 2.36
C CYS A 49 3.53 1.84 1.83
N GLY A 50 3.95 1.51 0.61
CA GLY A 50 4.74 2.40 -0.23
C GLY A 50 3.90 3.62 -0.59
N ASN A 51 4.54 4.76 -0.87
CA ASN A 51 3.84 5.94 -1.37
C ASN A 51 3.09 5.53 -2.66
N ILE A 52 1.75 5.50 -2.62
CA ILE A 52 0.90 5.08 -3.74
C ILE A 52 1.23 5.82 -5.04
N ALA A 53 1.66 7.08 -4.92
CA ALA A 53 2.08 7.84 -6.07
C ALA A 53 3.40 7.36 -6.67
N LEU A 54 4.37 6.92 -5.85
CA LEU A 54 5.60 6.31 -6.37
C LEU A 54 5.31 5.01 -7.12
N ASP A 55 4.41 4.19 -6.58
CA ASP A 55 4.10 2.89 -7.19
C ASP A 55 3.38 3.06 -8.53
N ILE A 56 2.31 3.86 -8.56
CA ILE A 56 1.55 4.14 -9.80
C ILE A 56 2.46 4.81 -10.85
N THR A 57 3.22 5.83 -10.45
CA THR A 57 4.09 6.58 -11.36
C THR A 57 5.22 5.69 -11.90
N GLY A 58 5.85 4.89 -11.03
CA GLY A 58 6.91 3.96 -11.41
C GLY A 58 6.40 2.82 -12.31
N SER A 59 5.22 2.27 -12.01
CA SER A 59 4.57 1.26 -12.83
C SER A 59 4.28 1.79 -14.23
N TYR A 60 3.66 2.97 -14.33
CA TYR A 60 3.36 3.60 -15.61
C TYR A 60 4.62 3.84 -16.46
N VAL A 61 5.69 4.39 -15.86
CA VAL A 61 6.96 4.63 -16.56
C VAL A 61 7.56 3.34 -17.10
N ARG A 62 7.62 2.27 -16.28
CA ARG A 62 8.13 0.96 -16.71
C ARG A 62 7.29 0.37 -17.84
N SER A 63 5.97 0.46 -17.75
CA SER A 63 5.07 -0.04 -18.79
C SER A 63 5.21 0.74 -20.09
N GLN A 64 5.43 2.04 -20.03
CA GLN A 64 5.74 2.83 -21.24
C GLN A 64 7.07 2.44 -21.88
N GLN A 65 8.10 2.14 -21.08
CA GLN A 65 9.39 1.65 -21.61
C GLN A 65 9.22 0.30 -22.30
N ALA A 66 8.48 -0.63 -21.69
CA ALA A 66 8.17 -1.93 -22.28
C ALA A 66 7.34 -1.80 -23.56
N TYR A 67 6.30 -0.96 -23.54
CA TYR A 67 5.44 -0.73 -24.70
C TYR A 67 6.20 -0.10 -25.87
N TYR A 68 7.11 0.84 -25.58
CA TYR A 68 7.96 1.41 -26.63
C TYR A 68 8.91 0.36 -27.21
N TYR A 69 9.47 -0.54 -26.40
CA TYR A 69 10.33 -1.60 -26.89
C TYR A 69 9.61 -2.51 -27.90
N GLU A 70 8.34 -2.84 -27.63
CA GLU A 70 7.52 -3.72 -28.47
C GLU A 70 6.95 -3.01 -29.71
N TYR A 71 6.43 -1.79 -29.56
CA TYR A 71 5.67 -1.09 -30.61
C TYR A 71 6.38 0.13 -31.21
N GLN A 72 7.57 0.49 -30.74
CA GLN A 72 8.35 1.66 -31.16
C GLN A 72 7.58 2.99 -31.08
N ARG A 73 6.63 3.09 -30.13
CA ARG A 73 5.79 4.27 -29.88
C ARG A 73 5.34 4.26 -28.41
N PHE A 74 4.95 5.43 -27.88
CA PHE A 74 4.38 5.50 -26.54
C PHE A 74 2.88 5.19 -26.52
N GLY A 75 2.44 4.47 -25.48
CA GLY A 75 1.04 4.09 -25.28
C GLY A 75 0.22 5.28 -24.79
N LYS A 76 -0.99 5.46 -25.30
CA LYS A 76 -1.86 6.61 -24.95
C LYS A 76 -2.82 6.32 -23.79
N SER A 77 -3.06 5.05 -23.48
CA SER A 77 -4.04 4.64 -22.49
C SER A 77 -3.53 3.51 -21.60
N SER A 78 -4.11 3.34 -20.41
CA SER A 78 -3.80 2.24 -19.48
C SER A 78 -4.01 0.87 -20.11
N GLU A 79 -5.05 0.75 -20.94
CA GLU A 79 -5.40 -0.49 -21.63
C GLU A 79 -4.32 -0.87 -22.64
N SER A 80 -3.80 0.11 -23.39
CA SER A 80 -2.70 -0.14 -24.33
C SER A 80 -1.42 -0.59 -23.64
N LEU A 81 -1.19 -0.11 -22.40
CA LEU A 81 -0.04 -0.46 -21.59
C LEU A 81 -0.23 -1.75 -20.78
N ASN A 82 -1.39 -2.39 -20.88
CA ASN A 82 -1.77 -3.57 -20.10
C ASN A 82 -1.56 -3.37 -18.58
N ILE A 83 -1.87 -2.18 -18.08
CA ILE A 83 -1.82 -1.84 -16.65
C ILE A 83 -3.22 -1.54 -16.12
N PRO A 84 -3.44 -1.67 -14.80
CA PRO A 84 -4.66 -1.17 -14.18
C PRO A 84 -4.90 0.31 -14.53
N PRO A 85 -6.16 0.73 -14.67
CA PRO A 85 -6.50 2.12 -14.92
C PRO A 85 -5.85 3.05 -13.89
N ILE A 86 -5.21 4.13 -14.36
CA ILE A 86 -4.63 5.12 -13.47
C ILE A 86 -5.78 5.91 -12.83
N PRO A 87 -5.91 5.92 -11.50
CA PRO A 87 -6.98 6.66 -10.85
C PRO A 87 -6.76 8.15 -11.08
N GLN A 88 -7.74 8.87 -11.61
CA GLN A 88 -7.65 10.33 -11.78
C GLN A 88 -7.41 11.03 -10.44
N GLN A 89 -7.96 10.48 -9.36
CA GLN A 89 -7.89 11.03 -8.02
C GLN A 89 -7.79 9.92 -6.98
N THR A 90 -6.94 10.15 -5.98
CA THR A 90 -6.87 9.38 -4.74
C THR A 90 -7.13 10.32 -3.55
N ASN A 91 -7.05 9.78 -2.34
CA ASN A 91 -7.14 10.60 -1.13
C ASN A 91 -6.06 11.70 -1.13
N LEU A 92 -4.81 11.34 -1.49
CA LEU A 92 -3.63 12.21 -1.37
C LEU A 92 -3.22 12.92 -2.66
N TYR A 93 -3.54 12.37 -3.84
CA TYR A 93 -3.00 12.84 -5.11
C TYR A 93 -4.06 12.97 -6.21
N LEU A 94 -3.82 13.90 -7.13
CA LEU A 94 -4.43 13.96 -8.45
C LEU A 94 -3.42 13.43 -9.46
N PHE A 95 -3.83 12.48 -10.29
CA PHE A 95 -2.98 11.95 -11.36
C PHE A 95 -3.38 12.55 -12.69
N SER A 96 -2.38 12.88 -13.50
CA SER A 96 -2.58 13.23 -14.90
C SER A 96 -1.47 12.63 -15.75
N THR A 97 -1.78 12.29 -16.99
CA THR A 97 -0.82 11.76 -17.95
C THR A 97 -0.78 12.64 -19.19
N GLU A 98 0.40 12.76 -19.80
CA GLU A 98 0.58 13.46 -21.06
C GLU A 98 1.50 12.61 -21.94
N VAL A 99 1.07 12.33 -23.17
CA VAL A 99 1.83 11.49 -24.10
C VAL A 99 2.01 12.26 -25.40
N THR A 100 3.26 12.42 -25.82
CA THR A 100 3.66 12.96 -27.13
C THR A 100 4.21 11.82 -28.00
N SER A 101 4.61 12.13 -29.24
CA SER A 101 5.21 11.13 -30.14
C SER A 101 6.53 10.56 -29.61
N ASP A 102 7.29 11.38 -28.89
CA ASP A 102 8.66 11.10 -28.45
C ASP A 102 8.78 10.90 -26.92
N ARG A 103 7.69 11.14 -26.16
CA ARG A 103 7.72 11.14 -24.68
C ARG A 103 6.40 10.71 -24.07
N ALA A 104 6.47 10.22 -22.84
CA ALA A 104 5.32 10.13 -21.96
C ALA A 104 5.65 10.68 -20.56
N TYR A 105 4.65 11.30 -19.96
CA TYR A 105 4.72 11.92 -18.65
C TYR A 105 3.54 11.47 -17.80
N ILE A 106 3.80 11.32 -16.51
CA ILE A 106 2.78 11.09 -15.49
C ILE A 106 3.08 11.99 -14.30
N TYR A 107 2.06 12.68 -13.81
CA TYR A 107 2.16 13.60 -12.68
C TYR A 107 1.33 13.08 -11.53
N ALA A 108 1.87 13.14 -10.33
CA ALA A 108 1.13 12.96 -9.09
C ALA A 108 1.18 14.27 -8.30
N THR A 109 0.08 15.02 -8.36
CA THR A 109 -0.03 16.34 -7.72
C THR A 109 -0.71 16.19 -6.35
N PRO A 110 -0.06 16.58 -5.25
CA PRO A 110 -0.63 16.49 -3.91
C PRO A 110 -1.91 17.29 -3.77
N ARG A 111 -2.87 16.74 -3.03
CA ARG A 111 -4.11 17.43 -2.67
C ARG A 111 -3.93 18.13 -1.33
N LYS A 112 -4.53 19.31 -1.20
CA LYS A 112 -4.63 19.99 0.11
C LYS A 112 -5.57 19.18 1.00
N ILE A 113 -5.03 18.50 2.00
CA ILE A 113 -5.80 17.77 2.99
C ILE A 113 -5.49 18.40 4.35
N PRO A 114 -6.50 18.90 5.08
CA PRO A 114 -6.29 19.26 6.47
C PRO A 114 -5.99 17.97 7.25
N THR A 115 -4.81 17.86 7.86
CA THR A 115 -4.44 16.72 8.72
C THR A 115 -5.03 16.80 10.12
N ASP A 116 -5.80 17.85 10.39
CA ASP A 116 -6.40 18.06 11.69
C ASP A 116 -7.61 17.15 11.89
N LEU A 117 -7.63 16.40 13.01
CA LEU A 117 -8.75 15.55 13.43
C LEU A 117 -10.05 16.36 13.52
N PHE A 118 -9.94 17.67 13.79
CA PHE A 118 -11.05 18.61 13.89
C PHE A 118 -11.25 19.47 12.63
N ARG A 119 -10.50 19.23 11.54
CA ARG A 119 -10.47 20.08 10.33
C ARG A 119 -10.18 21.56 10.59
N LEU A 120 -9.56 21.91 11.72
CA LEU A 120 -9.21 23.30 12.05
C LEU A 120 -8.02 23.82 11.24
N GLY A 121 -7.34 22.94 10.48
CA GLY A 121 -6.26 23.31 9.57
C GLY A 121 -4.94 23.66 10.28
N LEU A 122 -4.76 23.22 11.53
CA LEU A 122 -3.61 23.59 12.36
C LEU A 122 -2.33 22.85 11.98
N THR A 123 -2.43 21.73 11.25
CA THR A 123 -1.29 21.03 10.65
C THR A 123 -1.60 20.72 9.19
N LYS A 124 -0.57 20.74 8.34
CA LYS A 124 -0.62 20.25 6.96
C LYS A 124 0.34 19.08 6.85
N ALA A 125 -0.09 17.94 6.31
CA ALA A 125 0.83 16.88 5.94
C ALA A 125 1.80 17.41 4.88
N GLU A 126 3.08 17.14 5.07
CA GLU A 126 4.05 17.35 4.01
C GLU A 126 3.93 16.21 2.99
N ILE A 127 3.46 16.53 1.79
CA ILE A 127 3.25 15.58 0.71
C ILE A 127 4.01 16.12 -0.50
N SER A 128 5.03 15.38 -0.94
CA SER A 128 5.82 15.72 -2.12
C SER A 128 5.03 15.45 -3.40
N SER A 129 5.16 16.35 -4.39
CA SER A 129 4.71 16.10 -5.75
C SER A 129 5.70 15.23 -6.51
N LEU A 130 5.21 14.54 -7.53
CA LEU A 130 6.02 13.63 -8.34
C LEU A 130 5.73 13.81 -9.81
N VAL A 131 6.77 13.65 -10.63
CA VAL A 131 6.65 13.53 -12.07
C VAL A 131 7.54 12.39 -12.57
N GLY A 132 6.93 11.42 -13.23
CA GLY A 132 7.61 10.40 -14.00
C GLY A 132 7.67 10.83 -15.46
N ALA A 133 8.81 10.64 -16.10
CA ALA A 133 8.97 10.89 -17.52
C ALA A 133 9.73 9.74 -18.18
N VAL A 134 9.40 9.48 -19.44
CA VAL A 134 10.11 8.57 -20.32
C VAL A 134 10.21 9.19 -21.70
N ALA A 135 11.37 9.04 -22.35
CA ALA A 135 11.62 9.50 -23.70
C ALA A 135 12.53 8.52 -24.42
N TYR A 136 12.48 8.54 -25.74
CA TYR A 136 13.43 7.80 -26.57
C TYR A 136 14.73 8.61 -26.77
N ASP A 137 15.85 7.98 -26.49
CA ASP A 137 17.19 8.45 -26.81
C ASP A 137 17.60 7.88 -28.17
N GLU A 138 17.58 8.74 -29.20
CA GLU A 138 17.98 8.36 -30.56
C GLU A 138 19.46 7.98 -30.67
N LYS A 139 20.34 8.59 -29.84
CA LYS A 139 21.78 8.33 -29.89
C LYS A 139 22.10 6.94 -29.37
N ARG A 140 21.45 6.54 -28.29
CA ARG A 140 21.63 5.23 -27.64
C ARG A 140 20.66 4.16 -28.16
N LYS A 141 19.70 4.55 -28.99
CA LYS A 141 18.59 3.71 -29.47
C LYS A 141 17.86 3.00 -28.34
N ALA A 142 17.64 3.70 -27.23
CA ALA A 142 17.07 3.15 -26.01
C ALA A 142 16.08 4.14 -25.38
N THR A 143 15.18 3.66 -24.51
CA THR A 143 14.36 4.55 -23.70
C THR A 143 15.14 4.99 -22.47
N ASN A 144 15.05 6.27 -22.13
CA ASN A 144 15.50 6.80 -20.86
C ASN A 144 14.27 7.20 -20.03
N SER A 145 14.37 7.14 -18.72
CA SER A 145 13.31 7.53 -17.81
C SER A 145 13.86 8.21 -16.57
N VAL A 146 13.01 9.00 -15.92
CA VAL A 146 13.31 9.62 -14.62
C VAL A 146 12.06 9.67 -13.78
N LEU A 147 12.26 9.60 -12.47
CA LEU A 147 11.25 9.92 -11.48
C LEU A 147 11.73 11.09 -10.63
N CYS A 148 11.13 12.26 -10.82
CA CYS A 148 11.46 13.45 -10.05
C CYS A 148 10.47 13.64 -8.90
N ILE A 149 10.99 13.79 -7.67
CA ILE A 149 10.22 13.96 -6.45
C ILE A 149 10.54 15.34 -5.87
N SER A 150 9.54 16.13 -5.51
CA SER A 150 9.80 17.45 -4.92
C SER A 150 10.45 17.33 -3.54
N GLU A 151 11.46 18.16 -3.29
CA GLU A 151 12.17 18.26 -2.02
C GLU A 151 11.28 18.81 -0.90
N GLY A 152 10.29 19.63 -1.26
CA GLY A 152 9.30 20.19 -0.35
C GLY A 152 7.86 19.83 -0.76
N SER A 153 6.91 20.26 0.08
CA SER A 153 5.49 20.10 -0.21
C SER A 153 5.01 21.11 -1.24
N THR A 154 4.64 20.63 -2.42
CA THR A 154 4.09 21.45 -3.50
C THR A 154 2.71 20.94 -3.86
N PHE A 155 1.72 21.84 -3.93
CA PHE A 155 0.34 21.49 -4.32
C PHE A 155 0.06 21.78 -5.80
N ASP A 156 1.04 22.36 -6.48
CA ASP A 156 0.97 22.65 -7.90
C ASP A 156 1.50 21.46 -8.71
N LYS A 157 1.02 21.35 -9.95
CA LYS A 157 1.49 20.34 -10.88
C LYS A 157 2.99 20.51 -11.13
N SER A 158 3.75 19.42 -10.98
CA SER A 158 5.19 19.43 -11.17
C SER A 158 5.56 19.91 -12.59
N PRO A 159 6.58 20.78 -12.73
CA PRO A 159 7.10 21.15 -14.04
C PRO A 159 7.70 19.94 -14.77
N LYS A 160 7.71 20.02 -16.10
CA LYS A 160 8.21 18.94 -16.97
C LYS A 160 9.72 18.77 -16.79
N PRO A 161 10.20 17.53 -16.56
CA PRO A 161 11.62 17.22 -16.67
C PRO A 161 12.13 17.53 -18.08
N VAL A 162 13.33 18.09 -18.16
CA VAL A 162 13.99 18.44 -19.43
C VAL A 162 14.78 17.24 -19.91
N PHE A 163 14.63 16.87 -21.18
CA PHE A 163 15.40 15.79 -21.81
C PHE A 163 16.33 16.39 -22.86
N ASN A 164 17.63 16.18 -22.71
CA ASN A 164 18.68 16.74 -23.58
C ASN A 164 19.09 15.78 -24.72
N GLY A 165 18.29 14.74 -24.99
CA GLY A 165 18.60 13.71 -25.99
C GLY A 165 19.51 12.60 -25.46
N GLU A 166 19.83 12.58 -24.16
CA GLU A 166 20.62 11.52 -23.54
C GLU A 166 20.16 11.21 -22.12
N LYS A 167 19.80 12.24 -21.36
CA LYS A 167 19.38 12.13 -19.96
C LYS A 167 18.27 13.12 -19.65
N PHE A 168 17.43 12.75 -18.70
CA PHE A 168 16.52 13.68 -18.06
C PHE A 168 17.19 14.48 -16.94
N THR A 169 16.78 15.73 -16.83
CA THR A 169 17.12 16.62 -15.72
C THR A 169 15.84 16.99 -14.98
N CYS A 170 15.83 16.75 -13.67
CA CYS A 170 14.72 17.16 -12.82
C CYS A 170 14.70 18.69 -12.68
N PRO A 171 13.50 19.29 -12.60
CA PRO A 171 13.36 20.72 -12.37
C PRO A 171 13.89 21.12 -10.98
N SER A 172 14.20 22.40 -10.79
CA SER A 172 14.67 22.93 -9.51
C SER A 172 13.70 22.61 -8.37
N GLY A 173 14.23 22.20 -7.21
CA GLY A 173 13.43 21.74 -6.08
C GLY A 173 12.88 20.32 -6.20
N PHE A 174 13.40 19.53 -7.17
CA PHE A 174 13.08 18.12 -7.33
C PHE A 174 14.36 17.28 -7.42
N VAL A 175 14.33 16.11 -6.78
CA VAL A 175 15.41 15.12 -6.80
C VAL A 175 15.00 13.96 -7.70
N GLY A 176 15.93 13.55 -8.57
CA GLY A 176 15.77 12.38 -9.43
C GLY A 176 16.02 11.09 -8.67
N ARG A 177 15.15 10.11 -8.88
CA ARG A 177 15.26 8.74 -8.37
C ARG A 177 15.28 7.73 -9.52
#